data_AF-A0AAW2W3I7-F1
#
_entry.id   AF-A0AAW2W3I7-F1
#
_cell.length_a   1.000
_cell.length_b   1.000
_cell.length_c   1.000
_cell.angle_alpha   90.00
_cell.angle_beta   90.00
_cell.angle_gamma   90.00
#
_symmetry.space_group_name_H-M   'P 1'
#
loop_
_entity.id
_entity.type
_entity.pdbx_description
1 polymer ?
#
loop_
_entity_poly.entity_id
_entity_poly.type
_entity_poly.pdbx_seq_one_letter_code
_entity_poly.pdbx_strand_id
1 'polypeptide(L)'
;MSSSYHPQSDGQTERFNSMLEEYLRHFVRGTQKDCVKLLDVAQLCFNAQKSSSTNKSAFEIVTGQQPLLPHTLDSPQSKRMKKYADQNRRFIEFSAGDLVMVKLKKYSADREDDTRNQPNRPQLELTKIKEKVAETILNHRVTRTAKREHIEYLVKWKGCSSEENTWEE
;
A
#
# COMPACT_ATOMS: atom_id res chain seq x y z
N MET A 1 -22.18 -14.47 -18.61
CA MET A 1 -21.14 -14.43 -19.65
C MET A 1 -21.27 -13.12 -20.39
N SER A 2 -20.25 -12.25 -20.36
CA SER A 2 -20.22 -11.06 -21.20
C SER A 2 -19.96 -11.47 -22.65
N SER A 3 -20.69 -10.86 -23.58
CA SER A 3 -20.50 -11.01 -25.01
C SER A 3 -19.29 -10.17 -25.45
N SER A 4 -18.53 -10.66 -26.44
CA SER A 4 -17.32 -10.06 -27.00
C SER A 4 -17.46 -8.62 -27.54
N TYR A 5 -18.68 -8.05 -27.55
CA TYR A 5 -18.98 -6.72 -28.06
C TYR A 5 -19.84 -5.86 -27.10
N HIS A 6 -19.81 -6.13 -25.79
CA HIS A 6 -20.53 -5.31 -24.81
C HIS A 6 -19.60 -4.65 -23.78
N PRO A 7 -19.02 -3.47 -24.10
CA PRO A 7 -18.10 -2.75 -23.21
C PRO A 7 -18.78 -2.20 -21.94
N GLN A 8 -20.11 -2.25 -21.86
CA GLN A 8 -20.86 -1.71 -20.74
C GLN A 8 -20.67 -2.48 -19.42
N SER A 9 -20.18 -3.72 -19.47
CA SER A 9 -19.99 -4.56 -18.27
C SER A 9 -18.53 -4.74 -17.85
N ASP A 10 -17.54 -4.41 -18.70
CA ASP A 10 -16.11 -4.72 -18.43
C ASP A 10 -15.27 -3.51 -17.99
N GLY A 11 -15.87 -2.33 -17.88
CA GLY A 11 -15.12 -1.10 -17.57
C GLY A 11 -14.39 -1.09 -16.21
N GLN A 12 -14.78 -1.93 -15.25
CA GLN A 12 -13.98 -2.10 -14.02
C GLN A 12 -12.69 -2.88 -14.29
N THR A 13 -12.79 -3.98 -15.02
CA THR A 13 -11.65 -4.80 -15.43
C THR A 13 -10.71 -4.02 -16.32
N GLU A 14 -11.25 -3.26 -17.29
CA GLU A 14 -10.45 -2.40 -18.19
C GLU A 14 -9.65 -1.34 -17.43
N ARG A 15 -10.27 -0.69 -16.43
CA ARG A 15 -9.58 0.28 -15.56
C ARG A 15 -8.51 -0.38 -14.70
N PHE A 16 -8.80 -1.56 -14.16
CA PHE A 16 -7.82 -2.33 -13.38
C PHE A 16 -6.64 -2.76 -14.26
N ASN A 17 -6.89 -3.32 -15.45
CA ASN A 17 -5.87 -3.74 -16.39
C ASN A 17 -5.00 -2.57 -16.84
N SER A 18 -5.62 -1.41 -17.13
CA SER A 18 -4.87 -0.19 -17.50
C SER A 18 -3.92 0.25 -16.39
N MET A 19 -4.38 0.28 -15.14
CA MET A 19 -3.55 0.61 -13.99
C MET A 19 -2.47 -0.46 -13.72
N LEU A 20 -2.81 -1.74 -13.89
CA LEU A 20 -1.88 -2.84 -13.72
C LEU A 20 -0.74 -2.79 -14.75
N GLU A 21 -1.05 -2.50 -16.01
CA GLU A 21 -0.04 -2.31 -17.05
C GLU A 21 0.90 -1.15 -16.72
N GLU A 22 0.36 -0.01 -16.31
CA GLU A 22 1.15 1.15 -15.92
C GLU A 22 2.03 0.85 -14.71
N TYR A 23 1.49 0.17 -13.70
CA TYR A 23 2.23 -0.27 -12.52
C TYR A 23 3.36 -1.23 -12.89
N LEU A 24 3.09 -2.25 -13.71
CA LEU A 24 4.11 -3.22 -14.09
C LEU A 24 5.20 -2.60 -14.95
N ARG A 25 4.88 -1.67 -15.86
CA ARG A 25 5.89 -0.97 -16.69
C ARG A 25 6.94 -0.23 -15.86
N HIS A 26 6.55 0.35 -14.73
CA HIS A 26 7.47 1.13 -13.88
C HIS A 26 8.19 0.28 -12.83
N PHE A 27 7.67 -0.91 -12.49
CA PHE A 27 8.11 -1.67 -11.31
C PHE A 27 8.71 -3.04 -11.64
N VAL A 28 8.40 -3.61 -12.81
CA VAL A 28 8.97 -4.87 -13.26
C VAL A 28 10.41 -4.67 -13.68
N ARG A 29 11.32 -5.45 -13.09
CA ARG A 29 12.73 -5.49 -13.50
C ARG A 29 12.86 -6.07 -14.90
N GLY A 30 13.92 -5.71 -15.63
CA GLY A 30 14.19 -6.24 -16.98
C GLY A 30 14.28 -7.77 -17.07
N THR A 31 14.52 -8.46 -15.95
CA THR A 31 14.53 -9.93 -15.86
C THR A 31 13.12 -10.56 -15.74
N GLN A 32 12.06 -9.76 -15.54
CA GLN A 32 10.65 -10.15 -15.46
C GLN A 32 10.28 -11.22 -14.41
N LYS A 33 11.17 -11.55 -13.47
CA LYS A 33 10.92 -12.56 -12.43
C LYS A 33 10.07 -12.07 -11.26
N ASP A 34 9.95 -10.75 -11.12
CA ASP A 34 9.31 -10.12 -9.97
C ASP A 34 7.84 -9.79 -10.21
N CYS A 35 7.32 -10.03 -11.42
CA CYS A 35 5.94 -9.71 -11.82
C CYS A 35 4.91 -10.27 -10.84
N VAL A 36 5.03 -11.55 -10.46
CA VAL A 36 4.07 -12.21 -9.56
C VAL A 36 4.00 -11.53 -8.20
N LYS A 37 5.14 -11.13 -7.63
CA LYS A 37 5.20 -10.44 -6.33
C LYS A 37 4.61 -9.03 -6.39
N LEU A 38 4.68 -8.40 -7.56
CA LEU A 38 4.15 -7.06 -7.80
C LEU A 38 2.63 -7.06 -7.97
N LEU A 39 2.03 -8.19 -8.40
CA LEU A 39 0.58 -8.31 -8.55
C LEU A 39 -0.15 -8.14 -7.22
N ASP A 40 0.34 -8.76 -6.15
CA ASP A 40 -0.27 -8.64 -4.81
C ASP A 40 -0.32 -7.17 -4.34
N VAL A 41 0.78 -6.44 -4.60
CA VAL A 41 0.88 -5.03 -4.25
C VAL A 41 -0.03 -4.17 -5.14
N ALA A 42 -0.07 -4.44 -6.44
CA ALA A 42 -0.95 -3.73 -7.38
C ALA A 42 -2.43 -3.92 -7.01
N GLN A 43 -2.82 -5.15 -6.67
CA GLN A 43 -4.17 -5.49 -6.22
C GLN A 43 -4.53 -4.76 -4.93
N LEU A 44 -3.63 -4.73 -3.95
CA LEU A 44 -3.82 -3.98 -2.70
C LEU A 44 -3.99 -2.49 -2.98
N CYS A 45 -3.11 -1.90 -3.80
CA CYS A 45 -3.17 -0.48 -4.18
C CYS A 45 -4.51 -0.12 -4.85
N PHE A 46 -4.99 -0.95 -5.78
CA PHE A 46 -6.28 -0.73 -6.44
C PHE A 46 -7.44 -0.78 -5.45
N ASN A 47 -7.48 -1.81 -4.61
CA ASN A 47 -8.57 -2.00 -3.67
C ASN A 47 -8.57 -0.97 -2.55
N ALA A 48 -7.41 -0.39 -2.23
CA ALA A 48 -7.26 0.69 -1.27
C ALA A 48 -7.61 2.07 -1.84
N GLN A 49 -7.62 2.24 -3.17
CA GLN A 49 -7.92 3.52 -3.80
C GLN A 49 -9.40 3.90 -3.63
N LYS A 50 -9.65 5.13 -3.18
CA LYS A 50 -11.02 5.67 -3.05
C LYS A 50 -11.56 6.09 -4.42
N SER A 51 -12.78 5.67 -4.73
CA SER A 51 -13.50 6.18 -5.91
C SER A 51 -13.94 7.62 -5.66
N SER A 52 -13.83 8.47 -6.68
CA SER A 52 -14.29 9.87 -6.60
C SER A 52 -15.79 9.99 -6.37
N SER A 53 -16.59 9.04 -6.86
CA SER A 53 -18.05 9.06 -6.75
C SER A 53 -18.57 8.65 -5.37
N THR A 54 -17.92 7.70 -4.71
CA THR A 54 -18.37 7.16 -3.42
C THR A 54 -17.48 7.58 -2.25
N ASN A 55 -16.31 8.17 -2.54
CA ASN A 55 -15.26 8.53 -1.58
C ASN A 55 -14.84 7.36 -0.65
N LYS A 56 -15.09 6.13 -1.09
CA LYS A 56 -14.77 4.88 -0.40
C LYS A 56 -13.97 3.99 -1.33
N SER A 57 -13.09 3.18 -0.77
CA SER A 57 -12.37 2.16 -1.53
C SER A 57 -13.13 0.84 -1.52
N ALA A 58 -12.83 -0.04 -2.47
CA ALA A 58 -13.43 -1.39 -2.49
C ALA A 58 -13.11 -2.16 -1.19
N PHE A 59 -11.89 -1.99 -0.67
CA PHE A 59 -11.47 -2.57 0.60
C PHE A 59 -12.32 -2.07 1.77
N GLU A 60 -12.59 -0.77 1.84
CA GLU A 60 -13.44 -0.18 2.89
C GLU A 60 -14.90 -0.60 2.76
N ILE A 61 -15.40 -0.78 1.55
CA ILE A 61 -16.77 -1.27 1.33
C ILE A 61 -16.94 -2.70 1.86
N VAL A 62 -15.92 -3.56 1.68
CA VAL A 62 -15.97 -4.97 2.08
C VAL A 62 -15.67 -5.15 3.57
N THR A 63 -14.65 -4.46 4.10
CA THR A 63 -14.16 -4.67 5.47
C THR A 63 -14.66 -3.62 6.47
N GLY A 64 -15.25 -2.53 5.98
CA GLY A 64 -15.66 -1.38 6.81
C GLY A 64 -14.51 -0.47 7.24
N GLN A 65 -13.26 -0.79 6.92
CA GLN A 65 -12.07 -0.02 7.32
C GLN A 65 -11.13 0.20 6.12
N GLN A 66 -10.37 1.29 6.14
CA GLN A 66 -9.30 1.51 5.14
C GLN A 66 -8.04 0.73 5.54
N PRO A 67 -7.31 0.14 4.58
CA PRO A 67 -6.08 -0.56 4.89
C PRO A 67 -5.00 0.44 5.33
N LEU A 68 -4.21 0.05 6.32
CA LEU A 68 -3.06 0.83 6.77
C LEU A 68 -1.93 0.67 5.76
N LEU A 69 -1.71 1.71 4.96
CA LEU A 69 -0.63 1.79 3.99
C LEU A 69 0.57 2.55 4.58
N PRO A 70 1.81 2.28 4.13
CA PRO A 70 3.01 2.93 4.67
C PRO A 70 2.94 4.47 4.71
N HIS A 71 2.25 5.09 3.75
CA HIS A 71 2.07 6.55 3.70
C HIS A 71 0.96 7.09 4.63
N THR A 72 0.05 6.22 5.07
CA THR A 72 -1.00 6.55 6.06
C THR A 72 -0.53 6.35 7.49
N LEU A 73 0.60 5.65 7.69
CA LEU A 73 1.21 5.50 9.00
C LEU A 73 1.72 6.86 9.47
N ASP A 74 1.17 7.33 10.57
CA ASP A 74 1.35 8.67 11.09
C ASP A 74 2.69 8.78 11.84
N SER A 75 3.80 8.70 11.09
CA SER A 75 5.15 8.72 11.66
C SER A 75 5.54 10.13 12.14
N PRO A 76 6.35 10.26 13.21
CA PRO A 76 6.84 11.56 13.66
C PRO A 76 7.60 12.34 12.57
N GLN A 77 8.27 11.62 11.66
CA GLN A 77 8.97 12.18 10.50
C GLN A 77 7.98 12.73 9.47
N SER A 78 6.91 11.98 9.16
CA SER A 78 5.83 12.40 8.25
C SER A 78 5.16 13.69 8.75
N LYS A 79 4.88 13.79 10.06
CA LYS A 79 4.33 15.00 10.70
C LYS A 79 5.26 16.21 10.58
N ARG A 80 6.57 16.02 10.79
CA ARG A 80 7.57 17.09 10.65
C ARG A 80 7.69 17.57 9.20
N MET A 81 7.73 16.66 8.23
CA MET A 81 7.76 16.98 6.81
C MET A 81 6.50 17.74 6.38
N LYS A 82 5.32 17.26 6.77
CA LYS A 82 4.04 17.92 6.49
C LYS A 82 3.99 19.33 7.09
N LYS A 83 4.39 19.48 8.36
CA LYS A 83 4.45 20.80 9.02
C LYS A 83 5.33 21.79 8.23
N TYR A 84 6.50 21.36 7.76
CA TYR A 84 7.41 22.23 7.00
C TYR A 84 6.85 22.59 5.61
N ALA A 85 6.25 21.63 4.91
CA ALA A 85 5.62 21.86 3.62
C ALA A 85 4.42 22.82 3.71
N ASP A 86 3.57 22.63 4.74
CA ASP A 86 2.39 23.44 4.95
C ASP A 86 2.72 24.85 5.49
N GLN A 87 3.85 25.02 6.20
CA GLN A 87 4.24 26.31 6.79
C GLN A 87 4.41 27.44 5.76
N ASN A 88 4.84 27.09 4.55
CA ASN A 88 5.05 28.04 3.45
C ASN A 88 4.01 27.88 2.32
N ARG A 89 2.95 27.10 2.53
CA ARG A 89 1.93 26.88 1.51
C ARG A 89 1.08 28.13 1.37
N ARG A 90 1.31 28.89 0.30
CA ARG A 90 0.42 29.97 -0.13
C ARG A 90 -0.62 29.41 -1.08
N PHE A 91 -1.90 29.69 -0.80
CA PHE A 91 -2.94 29.47 -1.79
C PHE A 91 -2.81 30.58 -2.83
N ILE A 92 -2.46 30.22 -4.06
CA ILE A 92 -2.28 31.16 -5.17
C ILE A 92 -3.30 30.75 -6.23
N GLU A 93 -4.28 31.62 -6.46
CA GLU A 93 -5.18 31.53 -7.61
C GLU A 93 -4.64 32.45 -8.71
N PHE A 94 -4.60 31.93 -9.93
CA PHE A 94 -4.16 32.69 -11.11
C PHE A 94 -5.38 32.99 -11.99
N SER A 95 -5.45 34.22 -12.50
CA SER A 95 -6.42 34.64 -13.50
C SER A 95 -5.84 34.53 -14.91
N ALA A 96 -6.70 34.41 -15.91
CA ALA A 96 -6.28 34.43 -17.30
C ALA A 96 -5.60 35.77 -17.63
N GLY A 97 -4.32 35.73 -18.04
CA GLY A 97 -3.48 36.90 -18.26
C GLY A 97 -2.34 37.08 -17.25
N ASP A 98 -2.34 36.32 -16.14
CA ASP A 98 -1.26 36.35 -15.16
C ASP A 98 0.03 35.72 -15.71
N LEU A 99 1.14 36.44 -15.59
CA LEU A 99 2.46 35.98 -16.01
C LEU A 99 3.16 35.26 -14.85
N VAL A 100 3.40 33.96 -15.01
CA VAL A 100 4.08 33.14 -13.99
C VAL A 100 5.54 32.95 -14.38
N MET A 101 6.46 33.32 -13.48
CA MET A 101 7.89 33.15 -13.72
C MET A 101 8.30 31.68 -13.54
N VAL A 102 8.57 30.99 -14.64
CA VAL A 102 9.09 29.63 -14.61
C VAL A 102 10.61 29.68 -14.43
N LYS A 103 11.08 29.36 -13.23
CA LYS A 103 12.52 29.26 -12.96
C LYS A 103 13.06 27.94 -13.53
N LEU A 104 13.43 27.95 -14.81
CA LEU A 104 14.10 26.83 -15.45
C LEU A 104 15.56 26.76 -14.97
N LYS A 105 15.97 25.62 -14.41
CA LYS A 105 17.41 25.35 -14.21
C LYS A 105 18.06 25.17 -15.59
N LYS A 106 19.27 25.70 -15.76
CA LYS A 106 20.08 25.43 -16.97
C LYS A 106 20.19 23.91 -17.14
N TYR A 107 19.87 23.44 -18.34
CA TYR A 107 20.07 22.05 -18.69
C TYR A 107 21.55 21.71 -18.57
N SER A 108 21.91 20.95 -17.54
CA SER A 108 23.14 20.19 -17.49
C SER A 108 22.81 18.81 -18.01
N ALA A 109 23.39 18.42 -19.14
CA ALA A 109 23.40 17.01 -19.50
C ALA A 109 24.07 16.27 -18.34
N ASP A 110 23.31 15.42 -17.67
CA ASP A 110 23.88 14.58 -16.62
C ASP A 110 24.97 13.71 -17.26
N ARG A 111 26.09 13.52 -16.56
CA ARG A 111 27.08 12.52 -16.98
C ARG A 111 26.37 11.16 -17.07
N GLU A 112 26.74 10.36 -18.06
CA GLU A 112 26.29 8.98 -18.12
C GLU A 112 26.72 8.29 -16.82
N ASP A 113 25.72 7.92 -16.04
CA ASP A 113 25.86 7.22 -14.77
C ASP A 113 25.15 5.89 -14.96
N ASP A 114 25.93 4.83 -15.15
CA ASP A 114 25.44 3.46 -15.33
C ASP A 114 24.61 2.97 -14.13
N THR A 115 24.68 3.68 -13.00
CA THR A 115 23.90 3.40 -11.79
C THR A 115 22.58 4.17 -11.73
N ARG A 116 22.32 5.11 -12.65
CA ARG A 116 21.11 5.96 -12.65
C ARG A 116 19.80 5.17 -12.74
N ASN A 117 19.84 4.02 -13.42
CA ASN A 117 18.72 3.09 -13.54
C ASN A 117 18.83 1.89 -12.60
N GLN A 118 19.79 1.88 -11.67
CA GLN A 118 19.83 0.86 -10.64
C GLN A 118 18.74 1.13 -9.62
N PRO A 119 17.88 0.14 -9.32
CA PRO A 119 16.81 0.32 -8.37
C PRO A 119 17.39 0.44 -6.95
N ASN A 120 17.59 1.67 -6.46
CA ASN A 120 17.93 1.96 -5.06
C ASN A 120 16.71 1.78 -4.12
N ARG A 121 15.76 0.94 -4.51
CA ARG A 121 14.53 0.70 -3.77
C ARG A 121 14.78 -0.42 -2.74
N PRO A 122 14.41 -0.24 -1.47
CA PRO A 122 14.47 -1.32 -0.50
C PRO A 122 13.68 -2.53 -1.02
N GLN A 123 14.30 -3.71 -0.97
CA GLN A 123 13.58 -4.95 -1.25
C GLN A 123 12.50 -5.13 -0.19
N LEU A 124 11.25 -5.07 -0.62
CA LEU A 124 10.11 -5.48 0.20
C LEU A 124 10.17 -7.00 0.31
N GLU A 125 10.82 -7.50 1.37
CA GLU A 125 10.65 -8.88 1.80
C GLU A 125 9.27 -8.98 2.45
N LEU A 126 8.27 -9.34 1.63
CA LEU A 126 7.01 -9.86 2.15
C LEU A 126 7.37 -11.17 2.86
N THR A 127 7.54 -11.11 4.18
CA THR A 127 7.67 -12.32 4.98
C THR A 127 6.46 -13.17 4.66
N LYS A 128 6.69 -14.41 4.21
CA LYS A 128 5.61 -15.36 4.00
C LYS A 128 4.82 -15.42 5.29
N ILE A 129 3.63 -14.81 5.30
CA ILE A 129 2.67 -14.99 6.37
C ILE A 129 2.28 -16.46 6.21
N LYS A 130 2.96 -17.34 6.97
CA LYS A 130 2.51 -18.71 7.09
C LYS A 130 1.12 -18.61 7.67
N GLU A 131 0.14 -19.09 6.93
CA GLU A 131 -1.24 -19.17 7.38
C GLU A 131 -1.25 -20.03 8.65
N LYS A 132 -1.28 -19.36 9.80
CA LYS A 132 -1.26 -20.01 11.10
C LYS A 132 -2.71 -20.39 11.42
N VAL A 133 -3.02 -21.67 11.25
CA VAL A 133 -4.32 -22.22 11.64
C VAL A 133 -4.22 -22.71 13.08
N ALA A 134 -5.03 -22.15 13.97
CA ALA A 134 -5.14 -22.62 15.34
C ALA A 134 -5.69 -24.05 15.37
N GLU A 135 -4.98 -24.97 16.01
CA GLU A 135 -5.42 -26.36 16.22
C GLU A 135 -6.32 -26.45 17.45
N THR A 136 -5.84 -25.94 18.59
CA THR A 136 -6.56 -25.96 19.87
C THR A 136 -6.13 -24.82 20.77
N ILE A 137 -7.07 -24.30 21.58
CA ILE A 137 -6.76 -23.39 22.69
C ILE A 137 -6.36 -24.23 23.90
N LEU A 138 -5.13 -24.05 24.37
CA LEU A 138 -4.60 -24.80 25.52
C LEU A 138 -4.90 -24.11 26.85
N ASN A 139 -4.94 -22.78 26.85
CA ASN A 139 -5.21 -22.00 28.06
C ASN A 139 -5.70 -20.60 27.71
N HIS A 140 -6.23 -19.87 28.71
CA HIS A 140 -6.51 -18.45 28.60
C HIS A 140 -6.06 -17.74 29.89
N ARG A 141 -5.65 -16.48 29.78
CA ARG A 141 -5.31 -15.63 30.94
C ARG A 141 -5.92 -14.25 30.77
N VAL A 142 -6.31 -13.65 31.89
CA VAL A 142 -6.77 -12.26 31.91
C VAL A 142 -5.59 -11.39 32.30
N THR A 143 -5.16 -10.51 31.39
CA THR A 143 -4.12 -9.52 31.67
C THR A 143 -4.77 -8.17 31.88
N ARG A 144 -4.28 -7.45 32.90
CA ARG A 144 -4.77 -6.13 33.29
C ARG A 144 -3.73 -5.10 32.93
N THR A 145 -4.08 -4.18 32.04
CA THR A 145 -3.38 -2.91 31.91
C THR A 145 -4.16 -1.81 32.63
N ALA A 146 -3.48 -0.69 32.94
CA ALA A 146 -4.04 0.41 33.74
C ALA A 146 -5.37 1.01 33.20
N LYS A 147 -5.78 0.68 31.98
CA LYS A 147 -6.97 1.21 31.33
C LYS A 147 -7.96 0.15 30.84
N ARG A 148 -7.58 -1.12 30.69
CA ARG A 148 -8.42 -2.21 30.13
C ARG A 148 -7.98 -3.58 30.63
N GLU A 149 -8.94 -4.49 30.69
CA GLU A 149 -8.69 -5.92 30.85
C GLU A 149 -8.84 -6.57 29.48
N HIS A 150 -7.92 -7.46 29.12
CA HIS A 150 -8.02 -8.26 27.90
C HIS A 150 -7.71 -9.73 28.21
N ILE A 151 -8.30 -10.60 27.39
CA ILE A 151 -8.19 -12.05 27.55
C ILE A 151 -7.23 -12.53 26.47
N GLU A 152 -6.11 -13.08 26.89
CA GLU A 152 -5.12 -13.68 26.00
C GLU A 152 -5.32 -15.20 25.97
N TYR A 153 -5.15 -15.82 24.80
CA TYR A 153 -5.28 -17.25 24.62
C TYR A 153 -3.91 -17.87 24.29
N LEU A 154 -3.60 -19.00 24.93
CA LEU A 154 -2.45 -19.82 24.55
C LEU A 154 -2.90 -20.78 23.45
N VAL A 155 -2.42 -20.53 22.23
CA VAL A 155 -2.86 -21.26 21.03
C VAL A 155 -1.80 -22.29 20.64
N LYS A 156 -2.24 -23.53 20.38
CA LYS A 156 -1.45 -24.54 19.68
C LYS A 156 -1.72 -24.41 18.18
N TRP A 157 -0.66 -24.24 17.40
CA TRP A 157 -0.76 -24.09 15.95
C TRP A 157 -0.69 -25.43 15.23
N LYS A 158 -1.52 -25.61 14.19
CA LYS A 158 -1.60 -26.84 13.41
C LYS A 158 -0.26 -27.12 12.72
N GLY A 159 0.35 -28.26 13.03
CA GLY A 159 1.63 -28.70 12.44
C GLY A 159 2.89 -28.10 13.08
N CYS A 160 2.75 -27.42 14.22
CA CYS A 160 3.85 -26.88 15.02
C CYS A 160 4.10 -27.76 16.26
N SER A 161 5.37 -27.87 16.70
CA SER A 161 5.72 -28.57 17.94
C SER A 161 5.19 -27.79 19.17
N SER A 162 5.02 -28.46 20.32
CA SER A 162 4.58 -27.85 21.58
C SER A 162 5.45 -26.66 22.03
N GLU A 163 6.68 -26.56 21.50
CA GLU A 163 7.65 -25.49 21.76
C GLU A 163 7.29 -24.16 21.05
N GLU A 164 6.40 -24.18 20.07
CA GLU A 164 6.00 -23.00 19.28
C GLU A 164 4.66 -22.39 19.74
N ASN A 165 4.08 -22.90 20.83
CA ASN A 165 2.85 -22.36 21.43
C ASN A 165 3.08 -20.93 21.93
N THR A 166 2.25 -19.99 21.48
CA THR A 166 2.42 -18.55 21.77
C THR A 166 1.10 -17.96 22.27
N TRP A 167 1.20 -16.94 23.15
CA TRP A 167 0.05 -16.18 23.63
C TRP A 167 -0.36 -15.15 22.58
N GLU A 168 -1.63 -15.14 22.20
CA GLU A 168 -2.21 -14.18 21.26
C GLU A 168 -3.30 -13.35 21.97
N GLU A 169 -3.35 -12.05 21.64
CA GLU A 169 -4.26 -11.02 22.19
C GLU A 169 -5.62 -10.98 21.47
#